data_AF-A0A957N0E8-F1
#
_entry.id   AF-A0A957N0E8-F1
#
_cell.length_a   1.000
_cell.length_b   1.000
_cell.length_c   1.000
_cell.angle_alpha   90.00
_cell.angle_beta   90.00
_cell.angle_gamma   90.00
#
_symmetry.space_group_name_H-M   'P 1'
#
loop_
_entity.id
_entity.type
_entity.pdbx_description
1 polymer ?
#
loop_
_entity_poly.entity_id
_entity_poly.type
_entity_poly.pdbx_seq_one_letter_code
_entity_poly.pdbx_strand_id
1 'polypeptide(L)'
;MSDNAQTTVFSIHRLLTFAALATAIIVLAQLNRLTSSGTASPSAVANLEIPVHVGVDSQGVAAIPVRFAADGLRISAALFSIDYDEQCLLFDPVDANRDGFPDNVLFNLPSQFIVSASFNALDTDGELHIMMVDYSPPYASLPEQTLLTVRLAARCTPAKGETITARVGFGSAPRPSLSTSTGSAANCTFTDGSVLFGADLPLPTLAPTATATPAPTVAPSATPTIAPTATPDPGTIPPTPGTIPPTPSASDPDVDGILSGEEGTADWDGDGIPNYLDADDDNDGIPT
;
A
#
# COMPACT_ATOMS: atom_id res chain seq x y z
N MET A 1 23.54 -1.28 67.06
CA MET A 1 24.09 -2.48 66.38
C MET A 1 23.01 -3.38 65.75
N SER A 2 21.71 -3.02 65.77
CA SER A 2 20.63 -3.88 65.24
C SER A 2 20.18 -3.56 63.81
N ASP A 3 20.45 -2.34 63.29
CA ASP A 3 19.93 -1.91 61.97
C ASP A 3 20.77 -2.34 60.77
N ASN A 4 22.00 -2.82 60.97
CA ASN A 4 22.84 -3.25 59.83
C ASN A 4 22.55 -4.69 59.39
N ALA A 5 21.94 -5.52 60.24
CA ALA A 5 21.69 -6.93 59.93
C ALA A 5 20.43 -7.12 59.07
N GLN A 6 19.37 -6.34 59.29
CA GLN A 6 18.12 -6.50 58.53
C GLN A 6 18.28 -6.04 57.07
N THR A 7 19.00 -4.94 56.82
CA THR A 7 19.24 -4.39 55.48
C THR A 7 20.07 -5.35 54.61
N THR A 8 21.04 -6.04 55.20
CA THR A 8 21.84 -7.07 54.51
C THR A 8 21.02 -8.31 54.18
N VAL A 9 20.11 -8.74 55.07
CA VAL A 9 19.22 -9.89 54.83
C VAL A 9 18.21 -9.61 53.71
N PHE A 10 17.61 -8.42 53.66
CA PHE A 10 16.69 -8.02 52.59
C PHE A 10 17.38 -7.91 51.22
N SER A 11 18.62 -7.40 51.16
CA SER A 11 19.41 -7.35 49.91
C SER A 11 19.81 -8.74 49.40
N ILE A 12 20.18 -9.67 50.29
CA ILE A 12 20.52 -11.04 49.92
C ILE A 12 19.29 -11.80 49.41
N HIS A 13 18.11 -11.62 50.03
CA HIS A 13 16.86 -12.24 49.59
C HIS A 13 16.39 -11.72 48.21
N ARG A 14 16.53 -10.41 47.94
CA ARG A 14 16.23 -9.84 46.61
C ARG A 14 17.22 -10.35 45.55
N LEU A 15 18.51 -10.43 45.86
CA LEU A 15 19.52 -10.93 44.91
C LEU A 15 19.31 -12.42 44.57
N LEU A 16 18.94 -13.24 45.56
CA LEU A 16 18.62 -14.67 45.38
C LEU A 16 17.33 -14.89 44.60
N THR A 17 16.31 -14.03 44.77
CA THR A 17 15.06 -14.11 44.00
C THR A 17 15.25 -13.65 42.55
N PHE A 18 16.05 -12.62 42.29
CA PHE A 18 16.43 -12.24 40.91
C PHE A 18 17.30 -13.30 40.22
N ALA A 19 18.25 -13.92 40.95
CA ALA A 19 19.07 -14.99 40.39
C ALA A 19 18.24 -16.26 40.07
N ALA A 20 17.27 -16.60 40.92
CA ALA A 20 16.34 -17.71 40.69
C ALA A 20 15.38 -17.45 39.51
N LEU A 21 14.89 -16.22 39.34
CA LEU A 21 14.03 -15.84 38.22
C LEU A 21 14.81 -15.81 36.89
N ALA A 22 16.04 -15.29 36.89
CA ALA A 22 16.92 -15.28 35.73
C ALA A 22 17.30 -16.70 35.28
N THR A 23 17.61 -17.60 36.22
CA THR A 23 17.88 -19.00 35.89
C THR A 23 16.63 -19.74 35.43
N ALA A 24 15.45 -19.48 36.00
CA ALA A 24 14.20 -20.03 35.50
C ALA A 24 13.87 -19.58 34.07
N ILE A 25 14.09 -18.31 33.72
CA ILE A 25 13.90 -17.79 32.35
C ILE A 25 14.89 -18.41 31.38
N ILE A 26 16.16 -18.55 31.76
CA ILE A 26 17.18 -19.20 30.93
C ILE A 26 16.87 -20.69 30.74
N VAL A 27 16.43 -21.39 31.79
CA VAL A 27 16.04 -22.81 31.71
C VAL A 27 14.79 -22.98 30.85
N LEU A 28 13.78 -22.09 30.96
CA LEU A 28 12.60 -22.11 30.09
C LEU A 28 12.97 -21.83 28.62
N ALA A 29 13.88 -20.89 28.37
CA ALA A 29 14.40 -20.60 27.03
C ALA A 29 15.21 -21.77 26.44
N GLN A 30 15.92 -22.53 27.28
CA GLN A 30 16.67 -23.73 26.88
C GLN A 30 15.74 -24.95 26.67
N LEU A 31 14.67 -25.10 27.46
CA LEU A 31 13.65 -26.14 27.24
C LEU A 31 12.81 -25.90 25.97
N ASN A 32 12.52 -24.64 25.62
CA ASN A 32 11.91 -24.31 24.32
C ASN A 32 12.81 -24.64 23.12
N ARG A 33 14.15 -24.67 23.30
CA ARG A 33 15.10 -25.09 22.25
C ARG A 33 15.21 -26.60 22.11
N LEU A 34 14.87 -27.37 23.14
CA LEU A 34 14.93 -28.84 23.14
C LEU A 34 13.69 -29.50 22.53
N THR A 35 12.61 -28.73 22.29
CA THR A 35 11.36 -29.22 21.67
C THR A 35 11.22 -28.86 20.19
N SER A 36 12.16 -28.10 19.61
CA SER A 36 12.21 -27.86 18.16
C SER A 36 13.25 -28.77 17.48
N SER A 37 13.03 -30.09 17.54
CA SER A 37 13.61 -31.03 16.58
C SER A 37 12.80 -31.04 15.27
N GLY A 38 12.39 -29.86 14.81
CA GLY A 38 12.06 -29.64 13.42
C GLY A 38 13.36 -29.33 12.71
N THR A 39 13.68 -30.04 11.63
CA THR A 39 14.61 -29.56 10.62
C THR A 39 14.36 -28.07 10.42
N ALA A 40 15.37 -27.22 10.66
CA ALA A 40 15.25 -25.81 10.32
C ALA A 40 14.85 -25.76 8.84
N SER A 41 13.60 -25.35 8.58
CA SER A 41 13.24 -24.94 7.23
C SER A 41 14.30 -23.94 6.78
N PRO A 42 14.70 -23.94 5.49
CA PRO A 42 15.52 -22.83 5.00
C PRO A 42 14.87 -21.53 5.46
N SER A 43 15.66 -20.58 5.98
CA SER A 43 15.14 -19.26 6.33
C SER A 43 14.40 -18.73 5.12
N ALA A 44 13.08 -18.55 5.23
CA ALA A 44 12.27 -18.06 4.13
C ALA A 44 12.79 -16.69 3.68
N VAL A 45 12.95 -16.49 2.36
CA VAL A 45 13.39 -15.23 1.77
C VAL A 45 12.42 -14.90 0.64
N ALA A 46 11.68 -13.81 0.81
CA ALA A 46 10.81 -13.33 -0.25
C ALA A 46 11.63 -12.86 -1.46
N ASN A 47 11.01 -12.80 -2.64
CA ASN A 47 11.62 -12.25 -3.85
C ASN A 47 10.69 -11.22 -4.45
N LEU A 48 11.23 -10.03 -4.75
CA LEU A 48 10.59 -9.02 -5.57
C LEU A 48 11.45 -8.83 -6.81
N GLU A 49 10.89 -9.10 -7.98
CA GLU A 49 11.65 -9.13 -9.23
C GLU A 49 11.01 -8.30 -10.34
N ILE A 50 11.87 -7.73 -11.17
CA ILE A 50 11.55 -7.17 -12.47
C ILE A 50 12.16 -8.12 -13.52
N PRO A 51 11.37 -8.69 -14.45
CA PRO A 51 11.91 -9.61 -15.44
C PRO A 51 12.96 -8.96 -16.36
N VAL A 52 13.92 -9.78 -16.82
CA VAL A 52 14.83 -9.40 -17.90
C VAL A 52 14.19 -9.56 -19.28
N HIS A 53 14.63 -8.74 -20.23
CA HIS A 53 14.18 -8.76 -21.62
C HIS A 53 12.67 -8.61 -21.80
N VAL A 54 12.03 -7.75 -21.02
CA VAL A 54 10.65 -7.32 -21.26
C VAL A 54 10.57 -6.73 -22.67
N GLY A 55 9.64 -7.25 -23.47
CA GLY A 55 9.44 -6.80 -24.85
C GLY A 55 8.65 -5.49 -24.92
N VAL A 56 8.83 -4.77 -26.02
CA VAL A 56 8.05 -3.57 -26.37
C VAL A 56 6.92 -3.95 -27.32
N ASP A 57 5.70 -3.52 -27.04
CA ASP A 57 4.52 -3.81 -27.85
C ASP A 57 4.45 -3.02 -29.17
N SER A 58 3.37 -3.24 -29.93
CA SER A 58 3.13 -2.54 -31.21
C SER A 58 2.98 -1.03 -31.11
N GLN A 59 2.68 -0.52 -29.92
CA GLN A 59 2.51 0.91 -29.66
C GLN A 59 3.81 1.53 -29.13
N GLY A 60 4.91 0.77 -29.09
CA GLY A 60 6.17 1.26 -28.55
C GLY A 60 6.18 1.31 -27.02
N VAL A 61 5.35 0.53 -26.32
CA VAL A 61 5.27 0.52 -24.87
C VAL A 61 5.77 -0.80 -24.29
N ALA A 62 6.67 -0.72 -23.30
CA ALA A 62 7.06 -1.84 -22.46
C ALA A 62 6.18 -1.87 -21.21
N ALA A 63 5.43 -2.96 -21.02
CA ALA A 63 4.66 -3.22 -19.81
C ALA A 63 5.50 -4.06 -18.84
N ILE A 64 6.08 -3.42 -17.83
CA ILE A 64 7.08 -3.99 -16.93
C ILE A 64 6.39 -4.47 -15.64
N PRO A 65 6.24 -5.78 -15.43
CA PRO A 65 5.60 -6.30 -14.23
C PRO A 65 6.59 -6.36 -13.07
N VAL A 66 6.18 -5.90 -11.89
CA VAL A 66 6.89 -6.18 -10.63
C VAL A 66 6.25 -7.41 -10.00
N ARG A 67 6.98 -8.52 -9.96
CA ARG A 67 6.50 -9.81 -9.48
C ARG A 67 6.97 -10.08 -8.07
N PHE A 68 6.09 -10.64 -7.26
CA PHE A 68 6.36 -10.96 -5.87
C PHE A 68 6.15 -12.45 -5.59
N ALA A 69 7.09 -13.04 -4.87
CA ALA A 69 6.99 -14.37 -4.29
C ALA A 69 7.34 -14.26 -2.80
N ALA A 70 6.47 -14.77 -1.93
CA ALA A 70 6.60 -14.56 -0.50
C ALA A 70 7.46 -15.63 0.19
N ASP A 71 7.64 -16.79 -0.45
CA ASP A 71 8.38 -17.95 0.11
C ASP A 71 7.85 -18.35 1.50
N GLY A 72 6.53 -18.20 1.71
CA GLY A 72 5.87 -18.48 2.98
C GLY A 72 5.92 -17.35 4.02
N LEU A 73 6.54 -16.19 3.71
CA LEU A 73 6.47 -15.00 4.57
C LEU A 73 5.14 -14.26 4.42
N ARG A 74 4.66 -13.66 5.51
CA ARG A 74 3.47 -12.78 5.50
C ARG A 74 3.92 -11.33 5.42
N ILE A 75 3.98 -10.78 4.21
CA ILE A 75 4.38 -9.40 3.95
C ILE A 75 3.15 -8.50 3.90
N SER A 76 3.12 -7.43 4.68
CA SER A 76 1.97 -6.52 4.79
C SER A 76 2.27 -5.10 4.30
N ALA A 77 3.54 -4.75 4.08
CA ALA A 77 3.89 -3.51 3.39
C ALA A 77 5.16 -3.66 2.54
N ALA A 78 5.25 -2.81 1.53
CA ALA A 78 6.39 -2.66 0.64
C ALA A 78 6.66 -1.18 0.37
N LEU A 79 7.93 -0.80 0.39
CA LEU A 79 8.42 0.52 -0.01
C LEU A 79 9.66 0.33 -0.88
N PHE A 80 9.65 0.86 -2.09
CA PHE A 80 10.79 0.81 -3.00
C PHE A 80 10.70 1.93 -4.03
N SER A 81 11.82 2.22 -4.69
CA SER A 81 11.80 2.95 -5.96
C SER A 81 12.16 2.06 -7.14
N ILE A 82 11.76 2.51 -8.32
CA ILE A 82 12.17 1.96 -9.62
C ILE A 82 13.06 2.99 -10.29
N ASP A 83 14.20 2.51 -10.78
CA ASP A 83 15.21 3.24 -11.55
C ASP A 83 15.27 2.65 -12.97
N TYR A 84 15.32 3.49 -14.00
CA TYR A 84 15.30 3.04 -15.40
C TYR A 84 16.20 3.86 -16.32
N ASP A 85 16.66 3.24 -17.41
CA ASP A 85 17.51 3.90 -18.40
C ASP A 85 16.69 4.89 -19.27
N GLU A 86 16.80 6.18 -18.95
CA GLU A 86 16.04 7.27 -19.59
C GLU A 86 16.57 7.64 -20.98
N GLN A 87 17.72 7.09 -21.40
CA GLN A 87 18.20 7.23 -22.77
C GLN A 87 17.31 6.43 -23.73
N CYS A 88 16.80 5.30 -23.26
CA CYS A 88 16.01 4.37 -24.06
C CYS A 88 14.55 4.26 -23.66
N LEU A 89 14.18 4.70 -22.46
CA LEU A 89 12.83 4.58 -21.92
C LEU A 89 12.31 5.95 -21.47
N LEU A 90 10.99 6.08 -21.44
CA LEU A 90 10.31 7.28 -20.99
C LEU A 90 9.11 6.90 -20.14
N PHE A 91 9.06 7.43 -18.93
CA PHE A 91 7.85 7.43 -18.13
C PHE A 91 6.97 8.63 -18.49
N ASP A 92 5.67 8.40 -18.61
CA ASP A 92 4.68 9.47 -18.78
C ASP A 92 3.94 9.65 -17.44
N PRO A 93 4.16 10.78 -16.74
CA PRO A 93 3.67 11.03 -15.39
C PRO A 93 2.25 11.58 -15.35
N VAL A 94 1.53 11.60 -16.47
CA VAL A 94 0.15 12.10 -16.52
C VAL A 94 -0.74 11.28 -15.58
N ASP A 95 -1.43 12.01 -14.73
CA ASP A 95 -2.55 11.57 -13.89
C ASP A 95 -3.83 12.18 -14.50
N ALA A 96 -4.45 11.47 -15.44
CA ALA A 96 -5.61 11.99 -16.16
C ALA A 96 -6.90 11.87 -15.35
N ASN A 97 -6.99 10.89 -14.46
CA ASN A 97 -8.16 10.65 -13.61
C ASN A 97 -8.12 11.45 -12.30
N ARG A 98 -6.99 12.10 -11.99
CA ARG A 98 -6.72 12.91 -10.80
C ARG A 98 -6.87 12.11 -9.50
N ASP A 99 -6.48 10.84 -9.53
CA ASP A 99 -6.49 10.00 -8.33
C ASP A 99 -5.22 10.18 -7.48
N GLY A 100 -4.28 11.03 -7.91
CA GLY A 100 -3.03 11.32 -7.23
C GLY A 100 -1.88 10.43 -7.69
N PHE A 101 -2.09 9.54 -8.66
CA PHE A 101 -1.09 8.62 -9.18
C PHE A 101 -0.98 8.69 -10.71
N PRO A 102 0.21 8.50 -11.29
CA PRO A 102 0.34 8.42 -12.74
C PRO A 102 -0.41 7.21 -13.33
N ASP A 103 -1.18 7.41 -14.40
CA ASP A 103 -1.99 6.37 -15.08
C ASP A 103 -1.16 5.19 -15.61
N ASN A 104 0.15 5.41 -15.81
CA ASN A 104 1.09 4.39 -16.29
C ASN A 104 1.62 3.47 -15.18
N VAL A 105 1.11 3.60 -13.96
CA VAL A 105 1.34 2.67 -12.85
C VAL A 105 0.04 1.92 -12.55
N LEU A 106 -0.03 0.66 -12.97
CA LEU A 106 -1.23 -0.15 -12.80
C LEU A 106 -1.04 -1.12 -11.64
N PHE A 107 -1.69 -0.84 -10.51
CA PHE A 107 -1.69 -1.73 -9.35
C PHE A 107 -2.62 -2.94 -9.56
N ASN A 108 -2.17 -4.10 -9.10
CA ASN A 108 -2.93 -5.34 -9.07
C ASN A 108 -2.86 -5.91 -7.65
N LEU A 109 -3.53 -5.21 -6.74
CA LEU A 109 -3.57 -5.53 -5.32
C LEU A 109 -5.03 -5.66 -4.85
N PRO A 110 -5.28 -6.40 -3.76
CA PRO A 110 -6.55 -6.36 -3.08
C PRO A 110 -6.88 -4.93 -2.63
N SER A 111 -8.16 -4.56 -2.67
CA SER A 111 -8.64 -3.19 -2.38
C SER A 111 -8.37 -2.70 -0.95
N GLN A 112 -7.98 -3.60 -0.04
CA GLN A 112 -7.57 -3.23 1.32
C GLN A 112 -6.16 -2.61 1.39
N PHE A 113 -5.33 -2.77 0.35
CA PHE A 113 -4.03 -2.12 0.30
C PHE A 113 -4.20 -0.67 -0.15
N ILE A 114 -3.66 0.23 0.66
CA ILE A 114 -3.40 1.62 0.27
C ILE A 114 -2.11 1.63 -0.54
N VAL A 115 -2.14 2.33 -1.66
CA VAL A 115 -1.01 2.45 -2.57
C VAL A 115 -0.60 3.91 -2.72
N SER A 116 0.66 4.13 -3.02
CA SER A 116 1.15 5.42 -3.48
C SER A 116 2.19 5.23 -4.57
N ALA A 117 2.13 6.06 -5.60
CA ALA A 117 3.12 6.16 -6.66
C ALA A 117 3.44 7.63 -6.93
N SER A 118 4.68 8.03 -6.77
CA SER A 118 5.13 9.38 -7.11
C SER A 118 6.31 9.33 -8.06
N PHE A 119 6.35 10.26 -8.99
CA PHE A 119 7.40 10.35 -9.99
C PHE A 119 8.16 11.68 -9.86
N ASN A 120 9.49 11.59 -9.88
CA ASN A 120 10.38 12.73 -9.91
C ASN A 120 11.47 12.53 -10.97
N ALA A 121 11.34 13.21 -12.11
CA ALA A 121 12.32 13.14 -13.21
C ALA A 121 13.73 13.67 -12.86
N LEU A 122 13.91 14.30 -11.69
CA LEU A 122 15.22 14.78 -11.22
C LEU A 122 15.89 13.80 -10.25
N ASP A 123 15.18 12.78 -9.79
CA ASP A 123 15.72 11.71 -8.95
C ASP A 123 16.31 10.65 -9.87
N THR A 124 17.65 10.59 -9.97
CA THR A 124 18.38 9.72 -10.92
C THR A 124 18.74 8.36 -10.34
N ASP A 125 18.28 8.04 -9.13
CA ASP A 125 18.55 6.76 -8.48
C ASP A 125 17.27 6.10 -7.94
N GLY A 126 16.15 6.42 -8.57
CA GLY A 126 14.82 5.94 -8.21
C GLY A 126 13.72 6.90 -8.61
N GLU A 127 13.52 7.17 -9.90
CA GLU A 127 12.59 8.21 -10.37
C GLU A 127 11.14 7.96 -9.92
N LEU A 128 10.75 6.70 -9.71
CA LEU A 128 9.39 6.30 -9.33
C LEU A 128 9.37 5.67 -7.93
N HIS A 129 8.77 6.34 -6.95
CA HIS A 129 8.64 5.83 -5.59
C HIS A 129 7.29 5.14 -5.42
N ILE A 130 7.31 3.92 -4.89
CA ILE A 130 6.12 3.09 -4.69
C ILE A 130 5.99 2.71 -3.23
N MET A 131 4.80 2.93 -2.68
CA MET A 131 4.38 2.41 -1.38
C MET A 131 3.15 1.54 -1.55
N MET A 132 3.11 0.40 -0.85
CA MET A 132 1.95 -0.47 -0.73
C MET A 132 1.84 -0.91 0.72
N VAL A 133 0.68 -0.71 1.34
CA VAL A 133 0.52 -0.96 2.78
C VAL A 133 -0.95 -1.18 3.13
N ASP A 134 -1.19 -2.10 4.06
CA ASP A 134 -2.48 -2.23 4.73
C ASP A 134 -2.35 -1.72 6.17
N TYR A 135 -3.14 -0.70 6.54
CA TYR A 135 -3.15 -0.11 7.88
C TYR A 135 -4.28 -0.66 8.78
N SER A 136 -5.17 -1.51 8.25
CA SER A 136 -6.37 -1.96 8.96
C SER A 136 -6.24 -3.41 9.44
N PRO A 137 -6.05 -3.65 10.76
CA PRO A 137 -6.03 -5.00 11.29
C PRO A 137 -7.36 -5.72 11.07
N PRO A 138 -7.36 -7.00 10.64
CA PRO A 138 -6.19 -7.87 10.48
C PRO A 138 -5.42 -7.59 9.19
N TYR A 139 -4.12 -7.27 9.31
CA TYR A 139 -3.28 -6.93 8.17
C TYR A 139 -3.25 -8.05 7.13
N ALA A 140 -3.59 -7.68 5.90
CA ALA A 140 -3.49 -8.51 4.72
C ALA A 140 -2.04 -8.84 4.39
N SER A 141 -1.86 -9.90 3.60
CA SER A 141 -0.56 -10.25 3.05
C SER A 141 -0.54 -10.00 1.55
N LEU A 142 0.56 -9.46 1.03
CA LEU A 142 0.76 -9.26 -0.40
C LEU A 142 0.60 -10.61 -1.13
N PRO A 143 -0.20 -10.67 -2.21
CA PRO A 143 -0.40 -11.90 -2.96
C PRO A 143 0.83 -12.25 -3.80
N GLU A 144 1.13 -13.55 -3.93
CA GLU A 144 2.21 -14.03 -4.82
C GLU A 144 1.79 -13.91 -6.29
N GLN A 145 2.03 -12.73 -6.87
CA GLN A 145 1.65 -12.38 -8.24
C GLN A 145 2.43 -11.15 -8.75
N THR A 146 2.05 -10.63 -9.92
CA THR A 146 2.40 -9.27 -10.32
C THR A 146 1.65 -8.27 -9.45
N LEU A 147 2.36 -7.50 -8.62
CA LEU A 147 1.79 -6.51 -7.70
C LEU A 147 1.43 -5.21 -8.42
N LEU A 148 2.26 -4.81 -9.37
CA LEU A 148 2.01 -3.65 -10.23
C LEU A 148 2.67 -3.82 -11.60
N THR A 149 2.21 -3.05 -12.57
CA THR A 149 2.83 -2.93 -13.89
C THR A 149 3.16 -1.47 -14.17
N VAL A 150 4.42 -1.18 -14.47
CA VAL A 150 4.86 0.15 -14.95
C VAL A 150 4.91 0.14 -16.46
N ARG A 151 4.31 1.14 -17.10
CA ARG A 151 4.38 1.32 -18.55
C ARG A 151 5.42 2.37 -18.91
N LEU A 152 6.44 1.96 -19.69
CA LEU A 152 7.47 2.85 -20.20
C LEU A 152 7.42 2.88 -21.73
N ALA A 153 7.43 4.08 -22.31
CA ALA A 153 7.50 4.25 -23.75
C ALA A 153 8.94 4.10 -24.24
N ALA A 154 9.11 3.40 -25.36
CA ALA A 154 10.39 3.21 -26.03
C ALA A 154 10.86 4.50 -26.71
N ARG A 155 12.09 4.92 -26.42
CA ARG A 155 12.81 5.98 -27.15
C ARG A 155 13.86 5.43 -28.11
N CYS A 156 14.49 4.30 -27.75
CA CYS A 156 15.53 3.69 -28.56
C CYS A 156 14.97 2.99 -29.80
N THR A 157 15.64 3.18 -30.94
CA THR A 157 15.32 2.52 -32.22
C THR A 157 16.53 1.72 -32.69
N PRO A 158 16.56 0.39 -32.50
CA PRO A 158 17.69 -0.44 -32.91
C PRO A 158 17.78 -0.54 -34.44
N ALA A 159 19.00 -0.67 -34.97
CA ALA A 159 19.20 -0.98 -36.38
C ALA A 159 18.73 -2.41 -36.71
N LYS A 160 18.54 -2.71 -38.01
CA LYS A 160 18.14 -4.05 -38.45
C LYS A 160 19.16 -5.11 -37.99
N GLY A 161 18.70 -6.18 -37.36
CA GLY A 161 19.55 -7.23 -36.80
C GLY A 161 20.31 -6.83 -35.53
N GLU A 162 20.08 -5.64 -34.98
CA GLU A 162 20.65 -5.18 -33.71
C GLU A 162 19.63 -5.29 -32.57
N THR A 163 20.15 -5.46 -31.36
CA THR A 163 19.36 -5.44 -30.13
C THR A 163 19.95 -4.47 -29.12
N ILE A 164 19.08 -3.67 -28.48
CA ILE A 164 19.45 -2.77 -27.39
C ILE A 164 18.78 -3.31 -26.12
N THR A 165 19.48 -3.28 -24.99
CA THR A 165 18.93 -3.64 -23.68
C THR A 165 19.00 -2.43 -22.76
N ALA A 166 17.85 -1.94 -22.30
CA ALA A 166 17.75 -0.85 -21.33
C ALA A 166 17.49 -1.42 -19.94
N ARG A 167 18.20 -0.94 -18.92
CA ARG A 167 18.00 -1.39 -17.53
C ARG A 167 16.69 -0.84 -16.98
N VAL A 168 15.97 -1.68 -16.22
CA VAL A 168 14.90 -1.27 -15.31
C VAL A 168 15.07 -2.07 -14.03
N GLY A 169 15.31 -1.41 -12.92
CA GLY A 169 15.67 -2.05 -11.66
C GLY A 169 15.12 -1.35 -10.44
N PHE A 170 15.43 -1.87 -9.27
CA PHE A 170 15.11 -1.19 -8.02
C PHE A 170 16.14 -0.09 -7.76
N GLY A 171 15.64 1.09 -7.38
CA GLY A 171 16.47 2.25 -7.06
C GLY A 171 17.15 2.14 -5.70
N SER A 172 18.06 3.08 -5.43
CA SER A 172 18.68 3.24 -4.12
C SER A 172 18.02 4.29 -3.24
N ALA A 173 17.14 5.12 -3.80
CA ALA A 173 16.41 6.16 -3.08
C ALA A 173 14.88 6.05 -3.33
N PRO A 174 14.08 5.61 -2.36
CA PRO A 174 14.48 4.81 -1.19
C PRO A 174 14.92 3.39 -1.59
N ARG A 175 15.83 2.80 -0.81
CA ARG A 175 16.19 1.39 -0.97
C ARG A 175 14.96 0.50 -0.77
N PRO A 176 14.81 -0.56 -1.58
CA PRO A 176 13.65 -1.43 -1.49
C PRO A 176 13.62 -2.18 -0.16
N SER A 177 12.43 -2.25 0.44
CA SER A 177 12.20 -2.87 1.74
C SER A 177 10.79 -3.42 1.86
N LEU A 178 10.65 -4.54 2.58
CA LEU A 178 9.38 -5.18 2.88
C LEU A 178 9.22 -5.31 4.38
N SER A 179 7.98 -5.23 4.88
CA SER A 179 7.67 -5.46 6.28
C SER A 179 6.60 -6.54 6.45
N THR A 180 6.72 -7.27 7.54
CA THR A 180 5.78 -8.30 7.96
C THR A 180 4.52 -7.69 8.59
N SER A 181 3.49 -8.50 8.81
CA SER A 181 2.27 -8.08 9.54
C SER A 181 2.51 -7.63 10.99
N THR A 182 3.73 -7.78 11.53
CA THR A 182 4.11 -7.27 12.86
C THR A 182 4.96 -6.00 12.78
N GLY A 183 5.08 -5.40 11.59
CA GLY A 183 5.90 -4.20 11.35
C GLY A 183 7.41 -4.46 11.34
N SER A 184 7.86 -5.72 11.43
CA SER A 184 9.28 -6.08 11.37
C SER A 184 9.75 -6.19 9.93
N ALA A 185 10.96 -5.70 9.62
CA ALA A 185 11.57 -5.85 8.31
C ALA A 185 11.68 -7.34 7.91
N ALA A 186 11.32 -7.65 6.68
CA ALA A 186 11.38 -8.99 6.12
C ALA A 186 12.66 -9.18 5.28
N ASN A 187 13.18 -10.41 5.26
CA ASN A 187 14.25 -10.76 4.35
C ASN A 187 13.67 -10.91 2.94
N CYS A 188 14.23 -10.16 1.99
CA CYS A 188 13.82 -10.19 0.61
C CYS A 188 15.03 -10.05 -0.33
N THR A 189 15.01 -10.78 -1.45
CA THR A 189 15.86 -10.50 -2.60
C THR A 189 15.15 -9.53 -3.54
N PHE A 190 15.90 -8.59 -4.09
CA PHE A 190 15.43 -7.64 -5.09
C PHE A 190 16.20 -7.89 -6.37
N THR A 191 15.49 -8.31 -7.42
CA THR A 191 16.10 -8.71 -8.69
C THR A 191 15.75 -7.71 -9.78
N ASP A 192 16.76 -7.04 -10.32
CA ASP A 192 16.62 -6.10 -11.42
C ASP A 192 16.31 -6.79 -12.75
N GLY A 193 15.70 -6.04 -13.66
CA GLY A 193 15.33 -6.49 -14.98
C GLY A 193 15.83 -5.58 -16.10
N SER A 194 15.20 -5.75 -17.26
CA SER A 194 15.55 -4.97 -18.45
C SER A 194 14.45 -5.01 -19.50
N VAL A 195 14.43 -3.99 -20.35
CA VAL A 195 13.64 -3.96 -21.58
C VAL A 195 14.56 -4.30 -22.75
N LEU A 196 14.11 -5.20 -23.64
CA LEU A 196 14.84 -5.60 -24.84
C LEU A 196 14.16 -4.99 -26.08
N PHE A 197 14.94 -4.24 -26.85
CA PHE A 197 14.56 -3.73 -28.17
C PHE A 197 15.26 -4.55 -29.25
N GLY A 198 14.56 -4.82 -30.35
CA GLY A 198 15.18 -5.37 -31.55
C GLY A 198 14.27 -5.21 -32.76
N ALA A 199 14.84 -4.82 -33.89
CA ALA A 199 14.08 -4.52 -35.12
C ALA A 199 13.35 -5.75 -35.69
N ASP A 200 13.83 -6.94 -35.36
CA ASP A 200 13.32 -8.23 -35.83
C ASP A 200 12.74 -9.09 -34.68
N LEU A 201 12.58 -8.53 -33.48
CA LEU A 201 11.95 -9.27 -32.39
C LEU A 201 10.45 -9.43 -32.69
N PRO A 202 9.88 -10.63 -32.50
CA PRO A 202 8.44 -10.77 -32.56
C PRO A 202 7.85 -9.82 -31.54
N LEU A 203 6.99 -8.91 -31.98
CA LEU A 203 6.23 -8.06 -31.07
C LEU A 203 5.58 -8.98 -30.03
N PRO A 204 5.69 -8.67 -28.73
CA PRO A 204 4.95 -9.40 -27.72
C PRO A 204 3.49 -9.34 -28.14
N THR A 205 2.95 -10.50 -28.51
CA THR A 205 1.53 -10.64 -28.75
C THR A 205 0.90 -10.30 -27.41
N LEU A 206 0.07 -9.25 -27.36
CA LEU A 206 -0.68 -8.92 -26.15
C LEU A 206 -1.25 -10.24 -25.62
N ALA A 207 -0.85 -10.63 -24.40
CA ALA A 207 -1.57 -11.70 -23.72
C ALA A 207 -3.04 -11.32 -23.81
N PRO A 208 -3.93 -12.23 -24.28
CA PRO A 208 -5.31 -11.87 -24.57
C PRO A 208 -5.82 -11.10 -23.37
N THR A 209 -6.21 -9.84 -23.59
CA THR A 209 -6.85 -9.02 -22.58
C THR A 209 -7.83 -9.94 -21.89
N ALA A 210 -7.60 -10.23 -20.61
CA ALA A 210 -8.49 -11.08 -19.85
C ALA A 210 -9.87 -10.47 -20.09
N THR A 211 -10.68 -11.18 -20.87
CA THR A 211 -12.07 -10.78 -21.09
C THR A 211 -12.59 -10.68 -19.68
N ALA A 212 -12.93 -9.46 -19.23
CA ALA A 212 -13.42 -9.23 -17.89
C ALA A 212 -14.40 -10.37 -17.63
N THR A 213 -14.04 -11.26 -16.70
CA THR A 213 -14.97 -12.29 -16.25
C THR A 213 -16.20 -11.48 -15.90
N PRO A 214 -17.34 -11.69 -16.59
CA PRO A 214 -18.52 -10.90 -16.32
C PRO A 214 -18.72 -10.94 -14.82
N ALA A 215 -18.76 -9.75 -14.21
CA ALA A 215 -19.00 -9.62 -12.78
C ALA A 215 -20.10 -10.63 -12.42
N PRO A 216 -19.91 -11.47 -11.38
CA PRO A 216 -20.87 -12.50 -11.06
C PRO A 216 -22.24 -11.83 -11.07
N THR A 217 -23.12 -12.29 -11.96
CA THR A 217 -24.50 -11.82 -12.00
C THR A 217 -25.03 -12.12 -10.62
N VAL A 218 -25.10 -11.09 -9.78
CA VAL A 218 -25.67 -11.18 -8.45
C VAL A 218 -27.10 -11.62 -8.72
N ALA A 219 -27.40 -12.89 -8.44
CA ALA A 219 -28.78 -13.35 -8.40
C ALA A 219 -29.51 -12.37 -7.48
N PRO A 220 -30.66 -11.81 -7.87
CA PRO A 220 -31.34 -10.80 -7.08
C PRO A 220 -31.54 -11.34 -5.67
N SER A 221 -30.76 -10.80 -4.73
CA SER A 221 -30.97 -11.05 -3.32
C SER A 221 -32.36 -10.53 -3.01
N ALA A 222 -33.17 -11.34 -2.33
CA ALA A 222 -34.53 -10.98 -1.98
C ALA A 222 -34.54 -9.58 -1.36
N THR A 223 -35.24 -8.66 -2.01
CA THR A 223 -35.45 -7.30 -1.54
C THR A 223 -35.89 -7.36 -0.08
N PRO A 224 -35.14 -6.78 0.88
CA PRO A 224 -35.69 -6.61 2.22
C PRO A 224 -36.97 -5.78 2.08
N THR A 225 -38.08 -6.35 2.50
CA THR A 225 -39.36 -5.64 2.57
C THR A 225 -39.18 -4.52 3.59
N ILE A 226 -38.91 -3.31 3.08
CA ILE A 226 -38.91 -2.10 3.90
C ILE A 226 -40.37 -1.88 4.32
N ALA A 227 -40.61 -1.92 5.63
CA ALA A 227 -41.87 -1.48 6.22
C ALA A 227 -42.11 -0.01 5.83
N PRO A 228 -43.35 0.41 5.50
CA PRO A 228 -43.59 1.71 4.88
C PRO A 228 -43.11 2.86 5.77
N THR A 229 -42.04 3.52 5.35
CA THR A 229 -41.63 4.84 5.83
C THR A 229 -42.65 5.86 5.31
N ALA A 230 -43.17 6.68 6.22
CA ALA A 230 -44.11 7.74 5.90
C ALA A 230 -43.51 8.72 4.88
N THR A 231 -44.31 9.07 3.87
CA THR A 231 -44.05 10.09 2.87
C THR A 231 -43.79 11.45 3.52
N PRO A 232 -42.66 12.15 3.24
CA PRO A 232 -42.58 13.58 3.48
C PRO A 232 -43.33 14.32 2.36
N ASP A 233 -44.16 15.26 2.77
CA ASP A 233 -44.90 16.17 1.90
C ASP A 233 -43.95 17.09 1.11
N PRO A 234 -44.20 17.40 -0.18
CA PRO A 234 -43.35 18.31 -0.96
C PRO A 234 -43.52 19.76 -0.50
N GLY A 235 -42.52 20.28 0.22
CA GLY A 235 -42.42 21.68 0.63
C GLY A 235 -41.40 22.46 -0.20
N THR A 236 -41.88 23.54 -0.80
CA THR A 236 -41.17 24.55 -1.61
C THR A 236 -40.10 25.35 -0.85
N ILE A 237 -38.97 25.66 -1.50
CA ILE A 237 -37.98 26.72 -1.13
C ILE A 237 -38.59 28.09 -1.57
N PRO A 238 -38.50 29.24 -0.82
CA PRO A 238 -37.25 29.90 -0.39
C PRO A 238 -37.32 30.80 0.89
N PRO A 239 -36.34 31.70 1.12
CA PRO A 239 -35.28 31.63 2.13
C PRO A 239 -35.68 32.18 3.51
N THR A 240 -35.01 31.75 4.58
CA THR A 240 -35.03 32.49 5.86
C THR A 240 -33.67 32.36 6.56
N PRO A 241 -32.90 33.46 6.66
CA PRO A 241 -31.71 33.50 7.51
C PRO A 241 -32.10 33.32 8.99
N GLY A 242 -31.47 32.37 9.67
CA GLY A 242 -31.41 32.37 11.14
C GLY A 242 -32.10 31.22 11.89
N THR A 243 -32.04 29.98 11.40
CA THR A 243 -32.39 28.82 12.23
C THR A 243 -31.15 27.99 12.52
N ILE A 244 -30.75 27.98 13.79
CA ILE A 244 -29.62 27.24 14.34
C ILE A 244 -29.83 25.74 14.07
N PRO A 245 -28.90 25.04 13.38
CA PRO A 245 -28.95 23.59 13.18
C PRO A 245 -28.82 22.82 14.50
N PRO A 246 -29.33 21.57 14.59
CA PRO A 246 -29.31 20.79 15.82
C PRO A 246 -27.87 20.57 16.33
N THR A 247 -27.73 20.46 17.64
CA THR A 247 -26.47 20.19 18.34
C THR A 247 -25.73 19.02 17.70
N PRO A 248 -24.45 19.17 17.36
CA PRO A 248 -23.72 18.12 16.66
C PRO A 248 -23.56 16.86 17.53
N SER A 249 -23.68 15.70 16.89
CA SER A 249 -23.59 14.36 17.50
C SER A 249 -22.19 13.75 17.31
N ALA A 250 -21.98 12.54 17.85
CA ALA A 250 -20.76 11.75 17.60
C ALA A 250 -20.80 10.99 16.25
N SER A 251 -21.49 11.55 15.27
CA SER A 251 -21.60 11.04 13.91
C SER A 251 -20.69 11.84 12.98
N ASP A 252 -20.28 11.21 11.89
CA ASP A 252 -19.50 11.78 10.80
C ASP A 252 -20.31 11.50 9.51
N PRO A 253 -21.17 12.45 9.08
CA PRO A 253 -22.11 12.25 7.98
C PRO A 253 -21.57 12.59 6.58
N ASP A 254 -20.54 13.44 6.48
CA ASP A 254 -19.78 13.83 5.28
C ASP A 254 -18.57 12.93 5.03
N VAL A 255 -18.12 12.18 6.04
CA VAL A 255 -17.10 11.13 5.96
C VAL A 255 -15.71 11.68 5.65
N ASP A 256 -15.40 12.85 6.20
CA ASP A 256 -14.10 13.52 6.08
C ASP A 256 -13.11 13.13 7.20
N GLY A 257 -13.60 12.46 8.26
CA GLY A 257 -12.82 11.94 9.37
C GLY A 257 -12.77 12.85 10.60
N ILE A 258 -13.49 13.96 10.61
CA ILE A 258 -13.81 14.74 11.82
C ILE A 258 -15.24 14.44 12.26
N LEU A 259 -15.50 14.61 13.56
CA LEU A 259 -16.83 14.35 14.11
C LEU A 259 -17.60 15.66 14.12
N SER A 260 -18.90 15.60 13.81
CA SER A 260 -19.76 16.81 13.77
C SER A 260 -19.61 17.68 15.03
N GLY A 261 -19.35 17.06 16.18
CA GLY A 261 -19.14 17.71 17.48
C GLY A 261 -17.93 18.65 17.56
N GLU A 262 -16.91 18.39 16.75
CA GLU A 262 -15.67 19.14 16.66
C GLU A 262 -15.77 20.25 15.58
N GLU A 263 -16.54 20.03 14.52
CA GLU A 263 -16.79 20.97 13.42
C GLU A 263 -17.76 22.10 13.79
N GLY A 264 -18.83 21.76 14.51
CA GLY A 264 -19.87 22.70 14.87
C GLY A 264 -20.81 23.04 13.72
N THR A 265 -21.54 24.14 13.84
CA THR A 265 -22.60 24.53 12.88
C THR A 265 -22.24 25.79 12.10
N ALA A 266 -20.93 26.05 11.91
CA ALA A 266 -20.46 27.13 11.07
C ALA A 266 -20.74 26.82 9.58
N ASP A 267 -20.48 27.79 8.72
CA ASP A 267 -20.52 27.69 7.25
C ASP A 267 -19.38 28.62 6.80
N TRP A 268 -18.20 28.05 6.57
CA TRP A 268 -16.96 28.81 6.37
C TRP A 268 -16.79 29.33 4.95
N ASP A 269 -17.22 28.58 3.95
CA ASP A 269 -17.17 28.97 2.54
C ASP A 269 -18.41 29.75 2.07
N GLY A 270 -19.51 29.71 2.84
CA GLY A 270 -20.73 30.48 2.62
C GLY A 270 -21.66 29.89 1.57
N ASP A 271 -21.57 28.60 1.27
CA ASP A 271 -22.40 27.91 0.28
C ASP A 271 -23.81 27.56 0.79
N GLY A 272 -24.01 27.64 2.12
CA GLY A 272 -25.26 27.39 2.82
C GLY A 272 -25.42 25.97 3.36
N ILE A 273 -24.40 25.12 3.23
CA ILE A 273 -24.25 23.83 3.91
C ILE A 273 -23.47 24.07 5.21
N PRO A 274 -23.96 23.62 6.37
CA PRO A 274 -23.17 23.69 7.59
C PRO A 274 -21.97 22.76 7.53
N ASN A 275 -20.87 23.20 8.12
CA ASN A 275 -19.59 22.50 8.17
C ASN A 275 -19.69 20.98 8.39
N TYR A 276 -20.39 20.55 9.45
CA TYR A 276 -20.64 19.12 9.76
C TYR A 276 -21.46 18.30 8.73
N LEU A 277 -21.76 18.85 7.56
CA LEU A 277 -22.44 18.20 6.44
C LEU A 277 -21.74 18.48 5.10
N ASP A 278 -20.63 19.20 5.10
CA ASP A 278 -19.83 19.53 3.93
C ASP A 278 -18.44 18.92 4.11
N ALA A 279 -17.95 18.29 3.05
CA ALA A 279 -16.73 17.49 3.11
C ALA A 279 -15.49 18.32 2.76
N ASP A 280 -15.64 19.59 2.38
CA ASP A 280 -14.58 20.53 1.99
C ASP A 280 -15.04 21.95 2.39
N ASP A 281 -15.17 22.16 3.70
CA ASP A 281 -15.80 23.33 4.32
C ASP A 281 -15.16 24.69 4.03
N ASP A 282 -13.93 24.70 3.50
CA ASP A 282 -13.22 25.90 3.08
C ASP A 282 -12.93 25.95 1.56
N ASN A 283 -13.43 24.95 0.82
CA ASN A 283 -13.45 24.86 -0.63
C ASN A 283 -12.04 24.96 -1.24
N ASP A 284 -11.04 24.42 -0.55
CA ASP A 284 -9.64 24.41 -0.96
C ASP A 284 -9.25 23.12 -1.72
N GLY A 285 -10.14 22.15 -1.75
CA GLY A 285 -10.00 20.87 -2.46
C GLY A 285 -9.40 19.75 -1.60
N ILE A 286 -9.26 19.94 -0.28
CA ILE A 286 -8.85 18.95 0.70
C ILE A 286 -10.03 18.66 1.62
N PRO A 287 -10.34 17.39 1.94
CA PRO A 287 -11.42 17.12 2.87
C PRO A 287 -11.14 17.65 4.28
N THR A 288 -12.02 18.52 4.78
CA THR A 288 -11.88 19.24 6.05
C THR A 288 -13.22 19.71 6.60
#